data_AF-A0A381NB52-F1
#
_entry.id   AF-A0A381NB52-F1
#
_cell.length_a   1.000
_cell.length_b   1.000
_cell.length_c   1.000
_cell.angle_alpha   90.00
_cell.angle_beta   90.00
_cell.angle_gamma   90.00
#
_symmetry.space_group_name_H-M   'P 1'
#
loop_
_entity.id
_entity.type
_entity.pdbx_description
1 polymer ?
#
loop_
_entity_poly.entity_id
_entity_poly.type
_entity_poly.pdbx_seq_one_letter_code
_entity_poly.pdbx_strand_id
1 'polypeptide(L)'
;MLTIYKKYKVNNYEDFDDLIKEKYKNIINFFNSINYNNLPNILIYGEEGSCKKTLIYIFFKNIKKNKLNLEYKINNKIVNYMIYYSKYYIEIDLSQLENYKKYILINFIKEINSTKKIDDNTNKIIIIHNIHLLNIDDQFILRKIIEKNIKICRFILISNTINNLIEPIKSRCFLIKTPGFTKIFIKKKNKFNYKKRKNKN
;
A
#
# COMPACT_ATOMS: atom_id res chain seq x y z
N MET A 1 -7.59 0.52 -24.17
CA MET A 1 -6.93 1.66 -23.48
C MET A 1 -6.40 1.32 -22.08
N LEU A 2 -7.05 0.44 -21.29
CA LEU A 2 -6.58 0.01 -19.96
C LEU A 2 -5.32 -0.91 -19.97
N THR A 3 -5.01 -1.53 -21.10
CA THR A 3 -3.93 -2.53 -21.23
C THR A 3 -2.52 -1.93 -21.25
N ILE A 4 -2.37 -0.64 -21.57
CA ILE A 4 -1.06 0.03 -21.68
C ILE A 4 -0.51 0.40 -20.29
N TYR A 5 -1.37 0.72 -19.33
CA TYR A 5 -0.98 1.17 -17.99
C TYR A 5 -0.42 0.05 -17.08
N LYS A 6 -0.83 -1.22 -17.28
CA LYS A 6 -0.22 -2.36 -16.56
C LYS A 6 1.23 -2.63 -16.98
N LYS A 7 1.67 -2.10 -18.14
CA LYS A 7 2.97 -2.43 -18.74
C LYS A 7 4.13 -1.53 -18.28
N TYR A 8 3.83 -0.40 -17.67
CA TYR A 8 4.83 0.56 -17.20
C TYR A 8 4.74 0.73 -15.68
N LYS A 9 5.04 -0.35 -14.95
CA LYS A 9 5.27 -0.27 -13.52
C LYS A 9 6.65 0.38 -13.33
N VAL A 10 6.67 1.64 -12.92
CA VAL A 10 7.90 2.32 -12.52
C VAL A 10 8.49 1.51 -11.37
N ASN A 11 9.67 0.93 -11.62
CA ASN A 11 10.36 0.15 -10.61
C ASN A 11 11.23 1.11 -9.81
N ASN A 12 12.06 1.96 -10.43
CA ASN A 12 12.93 2.84 -9.67
C ASN A 12 12.46 4.29 -9.71
N TYR A 13 12.77 5.06 -8.65
CA TYR A 13 12.55 6.51 -8.65
C TYR A 13 13.19 7.18 -9.88
N GLU A 14 14.33 6.65 -10.31
CA GLU A 14 15.07 7.12 -11.49
C GLU A 14 14.26 7.04 -12.79
N ASP A 15 13.29 6.12 -12.88
CA ASP A 15 12.43 5.95 -14.05
C ASP A 15 11.31 7.00 -14.13
N PHE A 16 11.13 7.83 -13.10
CA PHE A 16 10.19 8.96 -13.17
C PHE A 16 10.74 10.13 -14.00
N ASP A 17 9.83 10.85 -14.63
CA ASP A 17 10.13 12.11 -15.31
C ASP A 17 10.62 13.15 -14.32
N ASP A 18 11.47 14.07 -14.77
CA ASP A 18 12.13 15.02 -13.88
C ASP A 18 11.10 15.92 -13.16
N LEU A 19 9.99 16.26 -13.85
CA LEU A 19 8.81 16.92 -13.26
C LEU A 19 8.10 16.09 -12.17
N ILE A 20 8.03 14.77 -12.35
CA ILE A 20 7.43 13.86 -11.37
C ILE A 20 8.38 13.70 -10.19
N LYS A 21 9.69 13.58 -10.46
CA LYS A 21 10.73 13.50 -9.44
C LYS A 21 10.69 14.69 -8.51
N GLU A 22 10.60 15.90 -9.05
CA GLU A 22 10.51 17.13 -8.27
C GLU A 22 9.27 17.13 -7.35
N LYS A 23 8.10 16.80 -7.90
CA LYS A 23 6.84 16.73 -7.12
C LYS A 23 6.86 15.69 -6.00
N TYR A 24 7.54 14.57 -6.18
CA TYR A 24 7.66 13.52 -5.16
C TYR A 24 8.93 13.62 -4.32
N LYS A 25 9.82 14.60 -4.57
CA LYS A 25 11.14 14.72 -3.93
C LYS A 25 11.03 14.72 -2.41
N ASN A 26 10.11 15.52 -1.86
CA ASN A 26 9.93 15.62 -0.41
C ASN A 26 9.42 14.31 0.19
N ILE A 27 8.47 13.65 -0.48
CA ILE A 27 7.91 12.36 -0.05
C ILE A 27 9.00 11.27 -0.04
N ILE A 28 9.86 11.29 -1.05
CA ILE A 28 10.92 10.27 -1.21
C ILE A 28 12.08 10.54 -0.26
N ASN A 29 12.44 11.80 -0.05
CA ASN A 29 13.41 12.16 0.97
C ASN A 29 12.92 11.75 2.37
N PHE A 30 11.64 11.96 2.67
CA PHE A 30 11.02 11.47 3.89
C PHE A 30 11.09 9.94 4.00
N PHE A 31 10.76 9.21 2.93
CA PHE A 31 10.88 7.76 2.95
C PHE A 31 12.34 7.29 3.10
N ASN A 32 13.30 7.94 2.45
CA ASN A 32 14.72 7.60 2.53
C ASN A 32 15.32 7.89 3.91
N SER A 33 14.78 8.85 4.66
CA SER A 33 15.25 9.15 6.01
C SER A 33 14.69 8.22 7.10
N ILE A 34 13.69 7.39 6.77
CA ILE A 34 13.01 6.53 7.74
C ILE A 34 13.60 5.12 7.74
N ASN A 35 14.00 4.67 8.92
CA ASN A 35 14.28 3.26 9.16
C ASN A 35 12.97 2.48 9.35
N TYR A 36 12.83 1.33 8.68
CA TYR A 36 11.65 0.46 8.79
C TYR A 36 11.29 0.11 10.24
N ASN A 37 12.29 -0.06 11.12
CA ASN A 37 12.06 -0.39 12.52
C ASN A 37 11.33 0.72 13.30
N ASN A 38 11.49 1.98 12.89
CA ASN A 38 10.88 3.14 13.53
C ASN A 38 9.90 3.88 12.61
N LEU A 39 9.21 3.16 11.73
CA LEU A 39 8.23 3.73 10.82
C LEU A 39 7.00 4.24 11.59
N PRO A 40 6.60 5.53 11.51
CA PRO A 40 5.31 5.97 12.02
C PRO A 40 4.17 5.27 11.26
N ASN A 41 2.96 5.26 11.81
CA ASN A 41 1.80 4.92 10.97
C ASN A 41 1.67 5.99 9.89
N ILE A 42 1.42 5.59 8.65
CA ILE A 42 1.37 6.49 7.50
C ILE A 42 0.01 6.34 6.83
N LEU A 43 -0.60 7.45 6.44
CA LEU A 43 -1.79 7.48 5.58
C LEU A 43 -1.44 8.20 4.28
N ILE A 44 -1.38 7.45 3.19
CA ILE A 44 -1.16 7.97 1.84
C ILE A 44 -2.50 8.13 1.14
N TYR A 45 -2.79 9.34 0.64
CA TYR A 45 -4.05 9.64 -0.03
C TYR A 45 -3.89 10.57 -1.23
N GLY A 46 -4.82 10.48 -2.16
CA GLY A 46 -4.86 11.26 -3.40
C GLY A 46 -5.65 10.52 -4.48
N GLU A 47 -5.94 11.16 -5.60
CA GLU A 47 -6.80 10.60 -6.65
C GLU A 47 -6.32 9.24 -7.18
N GLU A 48 -7.20 8.48 -7.81
CA GLU A 48 -6.80 7.25 -8.49
C GLU A 48 -5.73 7.55 -9.56
N GLY A 49 -4.74 6.67 -9.72
CA GLY A 49 -3.62 6.89 -10.64
C GLY A 49 -2.51 7.81 -10.13
N SER A 50 -2.63 8.45 -8.95
CA SER A 50 -1.58 9.28 -8.34
C SER A 50 -0.37 8.52 -7.77
N CYS A 51 -0.02 7.36 -8.32
CA CYS A 51 1.18 6.58 -7.96
C CYS A 51 1.33 6.17 -6.47
N LYS A 52 0.29 6.25 -5.64
CA LYS A 52 0.33 5.89 -4.20
C LYS A 52 0.99 4.54 -3.92
N LYS A 53 0.56 3.48 -4.62
CA LYS A 53 1.13 2.11 -4.48
C LYS A 53 2.57 2.07 -4.97
N THR A 54 2.89 2.76 -6.07
CA THR A 54 4.24 2.82 -6.65
C THR A 54 5.24 3.44 -5.67
N LEU A 55 4.86 4.51 -4.97
CA LEU A 55 5.73 5.14 -3.97
C LEU A 55 6.11 4.18 -2.85
N ILE A 56 5.14 3.40 -2.36
CA ILE A 56 5.38 2.40 -1.33
C ILE A 56 6.29 1.28 -1.84
N TYR A 57 6.08 0.83 -3.07
CA TYR A 57 6.97 -0.18 -3.66
C TYR A 57 8.39 0.33 -3.86
N ILE A 58 8.56 1.59 -4.26
CA ILE A 58 9.87 2.24 -4.35
C ILE A 58 10.51 2.36 -2.97
N PHE A 59 9.74 2.76 -1.95
CA PHE A 59 10.21 2.81 -0.56
C PHE A 59 10.76 1.46 -0.10
N PHE A 60 10.07 0.36 -0.41
CA PHE A 60 10.53 -1.00 -0.16
C PHE A 60 11.48 -1.57 -1.23
N LYS A 61 12.05 -0.73 -2.10
CA LYS A 61 13.01 -1.09 -3.15
C LYS A 61 12.53 -2.22 -4.08
N ASN A 62 11.22 -2.29 -4.32
CA ASN A 62 10.52 -3.33 -5.09
C ASN A 62 10.90 -4.75 -4.71
N ILE A 63 11.01 -5.01 -3.40
CA ILE A 63 11.26 -6.35 -2.92
C ILE A 63 10.23 -7.33 -3.49
N LYS A 64 10.70 -8.54 -3.86
CA LYS A 64 9.81 -9.60 -4.33
C LYS A 64 8.80 -9.92 -3.24
N LYS A 65 7.55 -10.09 -3.65
CA LYS A 65 6.43 -10.45 -2.78
C LYS A 65 5.84 -11.78 -3.21
N ASN A 66 5.54 -12.59 -2.21
CA ASN A 66 4.82 -13.84 -2.36
C ASN A 66 3.33 -13.57 -2.24
N LYS A 67 2.53 -14.49 -2.78
CA LYS A 67 1.08 -14.45 -2.74
C LYS A 67 0.60 -15.59 -1.83
N LEU A 68 -0.41 -15.32 -1.00
CA LEU A 68 -1.11 -16.32 -0.21
C LEU A 68 -2.61 -16.12 -0.38
N ASN A 69 -3.33 -17.21 -0.67
CA ASN A 69 -4.79 -17.21 -0.63
C ASN A 69 -5.23 -17.67 0.75
N LEU A 70 -6.15 -16.94 1.35
CA LEU A 70 -6.71 -17.19 2.67
C LEU A 70 -8.22 -17.31 2.57
N GLU A 71 -8.79 -18.05 3.51
CA GLU A 71 -10.23 -18.23 3.63
C GLU A 71 -10.67 -17.81 5.03
N TYR A 72 -11.74 -17.04 5.11
CA TYR A 72 -12.37 -16.68 6.37
C TYR A 72 -13.80 -17.20 6.41
N LYS A 73 -14.08 -18.09 7.35
CA LYS A 73 -15.40 -18.71 7.54
C LYS A 73 -16.23 -17.88 8.51
N ILE A 74 -17.41 -17.44 8.06
CA ILE A 74 -18.40 -16.71 8.86
C ILE A 74 -19.71 -17.48 8.76
N ASN A 75 -20.08 -18.17 9.83
CA ASN A 75 -21.25 -19.05 9.88
C ASN A 75 -21.19 -20.03 8.69
N ASN A 76 -22.14 -19.93 7.74
CA ASN A 76 -22.22 -20.79 6.55
C ASN A 76 -21.56 -20.17 5.30
N LYS A 77 -20.95 -18.99 5.40
CA LYS A 77 -20.30 -18.30 4.27
C LYS A 77 -18.78 -18.37 4.39
N ILE A 78 -18.12 -18.59 3.26
CA ILE A 78 -16.65 -18.59 3.14
C ILE A 78 -16.25 -17.41 2.28
N VAL A 79 -15.39 -16.53 2.82
CA VAL A 79 -14.84 -15.39 2.09
C VAL A 79 -13.40 -15.69 1.75
N ASN A 80 -13.10 -15.80 0.46
CA ASN A 80 -11.76 -16.04 -0.06
C ASN A 80 -11.09 -14.71 -0.39
N TYR A 81 -9.90 -14.49 0.14
CA TYR A 81 -9.15 -13.26 -0.10
C TYR A 81 -7.67 -13.55 -0.24
N MET A 82 -6.97 -12.63 -0.90
CA MET A 82 -5.56 -12.77 -1.18
C MET A 82 -4.78 -11.73 -0.41
N ILE A 83 -3.67 -12.16 0.19
CA ILE A 83 -2.65 -11.28 0.73
C ILE A 83 -1.38 -11.41 -0.09
N TYR A 84 -0.58 -10.35 -0.08
CA TYR A 84 0.82 -10.45 -0.49
C TYR A 84 1.72 -10.15 0.69
N TYR A 85 2.86 -10.83 0.75
CA TYR A 85 3.81 -10.64 1.82
C TYR A 85 5.24 -10.66 1.30
N SER A 86 6.11 -9.92 1.97
CA SER A 86 7.55 -9.92 1.76
C SER A 86 8.24 -10.14 3.10
N LYS A 87 9.58 -10.03 3.11
CA LYS A 87 10.35 -10.03 4.35
C LYS A 87 9.98 -8.87 5.30
N TYR A 88 9.51 -7.74 4.76
CA TYR A 88 9.32 -6.51 5.55
C TYR A 88 7.86 -6.14 5.81
N TYR A 89 6.96 -6.51 4.91
CA TYR A 89 5.57 -6.07 4.99
C TYR A 89 4.59 -7.13 4.49
N ILE A 90 3.35 -7.01 4.97
CA ILE A 90 2.20 -7.76 4.49
C ILE A 90 1.16 -6.75 3.98
N GLU A 91 0.58 -6.99 2.81
CA GLU A 91 -0.43 -6.13 2.20
C GLU A 91 -1.74 -6.86 1.95
N ILE A 92 -2.85 -6.15 2.18
CA ILE A 92 -4.22 -6.61 1.98
C ILE A 92 -5.04 -5.55 1.24
N ASP A 93 -5.92 -5.98 0.34
CA ASP A 93 -6.81 -5.09 -0.41
C ASP A 93 -8.27 -5.26 0.05
N LEU A 94 -8.83 -4.19 0.65
CA LEU A 94 -10.18 -4.22 1.20
C LEU A 94 -11.29 -4.33 0.14
N SER A 95 -10.98 -4.08 -1.13
CA SER A 95 -11.93 -4.28 -2.23
C SER A 95 -12.33 -5.75 -2.42
N GLN A 96 -11.53 -6.70 -1.90
CA GLN A 96 -11.80 -8.14 -1.98
C GLN A 96 -12.65 -8.67 -0.83
N LEU A 97 -12.90 -7.88 0.21
CA LEU A 97 -13.44 -8.37 1.50
C LEU A 97 -14.96 -8.14 1.68
N GLU A 98 -15.66 -7.78 0.61
CA GLU A 98 -17.11 -7.55 0.57
C GLU A 98 -17.63 -6.76 1.81
N ASN A 99 -18.63 -7.28 2.53
CA ASN A 99 -19.24 -6.66 3.71
C ASN A 99 -18.60 -7.10 5.04
N TYR A 100 -17.53 -7.91 4.98
CA TYR A 100 -16.92 -8.54 6.17
C TYR A 100 -15.58 -7.90 6.56
N LYS A 101 -15.29 -6.71 6.01
CA LYS A 101 -14.02 -5.99 6.15
C LYS A 101 -13.51 -5.94 7.59
N LYS A 102 -14.34 -5.47 8.55
CA LYS A 102 -13.94 -5.38 9.96
C LYS A 102 -13.58 -6.72 10.59
N TYR A 103 -14.36 -7.76 10.35
CA TYR A 103 -14.17 -9.06 10.98
C TYR A 103 -12.90 -9.73 10.46
N ILE A 104 -12.71 -9.67 9.14
CA ILE A 104 -11.51 -10.20 8.50
C ILE A 104 -10.27 -9.43 8.96
N LEU A 105 -10.32 -8.09 9.00
CA LEU A 105 -9.20 -7.28 9.52
C LEU A 105 -8.87 -7.62 10.97
N ILE A 106 -9.86 -7.74 11.86
CA ILE A 106 -9.62 -8.10 13.26
C ILE A 106 -8.92 -9.47 13.34
N ASN A 107 -9.44 -10.47 12.64
CA ASN A 107 -8.88 -11.82 12.69
C ASN A 107 -7.47 -11.88 12.09
N PHE A 108 -7.30 -11.29 10.92
CA PHE A 108 -6.02 -11.20 10.22
C PHE A 108 -4.92 -10.57 11.08
N ILE A 109 -5.22 -9.46 11.76
CA ILE A 109 -4.24 -8.80 12.64
C ILE A 109 -3.93 -9.67 13.88
N LYS A 110 -4.92 -10.38 14.43
CA LYS A 110 -4.70 -11.32 15.53
C LYS A 110 -3.74 -12.44 15.13
N GLU A 111 -3.92 -13.03 13.96
CA GLU A 111 -3.04 -14.07 13.41
C GLU A 111 -1.61 -13.56 13.15
N ILE A 112 -1.48 -12.32 12.65
CA ILE A 112 -0.16 -11.70 12.48
C ILE A 112 0.54 -11.48 13.83
N ASN A 113 -0.21 -11.11 14.86
CA ASN A 113 0.37 -10.90 16.18
C ASN A 113 0.78 -12.20 16.86
N SER A 114 0.01 -13.29 16.70
CA SER A 114 0.35 -14.59 17.31
C SER A 114 1.60 -15.23 16.71
N THR A 115 1.96 -14.87 15.48
CA THR A 115 3.18 -15.35 14.81
C THR A 115 4.44 -14.54 15.16
N LYS A 116 4.37 -13.55 16.07
CA LYS A 116 5.56 -12.80 16.49
C LYS A 116 6.38 -13.65 17.47
N LYS A 117 7.63 -13.95 17.10
CA LYS A 117 8.59 -14.58 18.00
C LYS A 117 9.00 -13.59 19.10
N ILE A 118 9.24 -14.10 20.30
CA ILE A 118 9.52 -13.30 21.52
C ILE A 118 10.76 -12.41 21.34
N ASP A 119 11.76 -12.85 20.56
CA ASP A 119 13.02 -12.13 20.34
C ASP A 119 13.03 -11.20 19.11
N ASP A 120 11.92 -11.13 18.36
CA ASP A 120 11.86 -10.31 17.15
C ASP A 120 11.46 -8.87 17.51
N ASN A 121 12.48 -8.04 17.77
CA ASN A 121 12.30 -6.61 18.06
C ASN A 121 11.85 -5.77 16.86
N THR A 122 11.63 -6.39 15.69
CA THR A 122 11.16 -5.69 14.50
C THR A 122 9.64 -5.54 14.51
N ASN A 123 9.17 -4.33 14.17
CA ASN A 123 7.74 -4.08 13.99
C ASN A 123 7.29 -4.63 12.63
N LYS A 124 6.20 -5.39 12.61
CA LYS A 124 5.63 -5.88 11.33
C LYS A 124 4.92 -4.74 10.61
N ILE A 125 5.21 -4.52 9.33
CA ILE A 125 4.55 -3.48 8.55
C ILE A 125 3.33 -4.06 7.83
N ILE A 126 2.17 -3.43 8.04
CA ILE A 126 0.89 -3.86 7.46
C ILE A 126 0.37 -2.77 6.54
N ILE A 127 0.21 -3.10 5.27
CA ILE A 127 -0.27 -2.19 4.24
C ILE A 127 -1.73 -2.52 3.95
N ILE A 128 -2.62 -1.55 4.14
CA ILE A 128 -4.05 -1.73 3.90
C ILE A 128 -4.47 -0.83 2.74
N HIS A 129 -4.85 -1.45 1.62
CA HIS A 129 -5.34 -0.72 0.46
C HIS A 129 -6.83 -0.42 0.55
N ASN A 130 -7.21 0.72 -0.04
CA ASN A 130 -8.59 1.11 -0.27
C ASN A 130 -9.40 1.32 1.02
N ILE A 131 -8.82 1.99 2.02
CA ILE A 131 -9.49 2.23 3.32
C ILE A 131 -10.73 3.15 3.22
N HIS A 132 -10.87 3.92 2.14
CA HIS A 132 -12.10 4.69 1.86
C HIS A 132 -13.33 3.81 1.63
N LEU A 133 -13.16 2.50 1.42
CA LEU A 133 -14.27 1.54 1.28
C LEU A 133 -14.84 1.07 2.63
N LEU A 134 -14.26 1.51 3.75
CA LEU A 134 -14.76 1.21 5.08
C LEU A 134 -15.90 2.17 5.44
N ASN A 135 -16.99 1.62 5.97
CA ASN A 135 -18.02 2.43 6.62
C ASN A 135 -17.49 3.02 7.95
N ILE A 136 -18.23 3.95 8.54
CA ILE A 136 -17.81 4.67 9.75
C ILE A 136 -17.51 3.69 10.92
N ASP A 137 -18.34 2.66 11.11
CA ASP A 137 -18.16 1.67 12.16
C ASP A 137 -16.87 0.85 11.99
N ASP A 138 -16.61 0.39 10.76
CA ASP A 138 -15.42 -0.36 10.41
C ASP A 138 -14.17 0.53 10.56
N GLN A 139 -14.28 1.84 10.30
CA GLN A 139 -13.21 2.79 10.56
C GLN A 139 -12.92 2.97 12.05
N PHE A 140 -13.94 3.03 12.91
CA PHE A 140 -13.74 3.05 14.37
C PHE A 140 -13.04 1.79 14.88
N ILE A 141 -13.33 0.64 14.28
CA ILE A 141 -12.63 -0.62 14.57
C ILE A 141 -11.18 -0.55 14.08
N LEU A 142 -10.94 -0.06 12.87
CA LEU A 142 -9.58 0.11 12.35
C LEU A 142 -8.75 1.03 13.26
N ARG A 143 -9.33 2.13 13.76
CA ARG A 143 -8.68 2.99 14.77
C ARG A 143 -8.24 2.19 16.00
N LYS A 144 -9.16 1.40 16.59
CA LYS A 144 -8.85 0.57 17.77
C LYS A 144 -7.73 -0.44 17.47
N ILE A 145 -7.72 -1.01 16.27
CA ILE A 145 -6.66 -1.92 15.81
C ILE A 145 -5.32 -1.19 15.77
N ILE A 146 -5.26 0.01 15.20
CA ILE A 146 -4.02 0.80 15.09
C ILE A 146 -3.46 1.11 16.49
N GLU A 147 -4.31 1.55 17.41
CA GLU A 147 -3.91 1.87 18.79
C GLU A 147 -3.39 0.65 19.54
N LYS A 148 -4.14 -0.45 19.50
CA LYS A 148 -3.80 -1.67 20.26
C LYS A 148 -2.49 -2.28 19.81
N ASN A 149 -2.14 -2.13 18.53
CA ASN A 149 -1.01 -2.84 17.92
C ASN A 149 0.23 -1.98 17.69
N ILE A 150 0.29 -0.74 18.20
CA ILE A 150 1.40 0.19 17.92
C ILE A 150 2.79 -0.34 18.30
N LYS A 151 2.87 -1.19 19.34
CA LYS A 151 4.12 -1.82 19.81
C LYS A 151 4.57 -3.02 18.98
N ILE A 152 3.67 -3.56 18.15
CA ILE A 152 3.87 -4.82 17.43
C ILE A 152 3.93 -4.58 15.92
N CYS A 153 3.06 -3.70 15.43
CA CYS A 153 2.81 -3.45 14.02
C CYS A 153 2.83 -1.95 13.73
N ARG A 154 3.26 -1.62 12.50
CA ARG A 154 3.10 -0.28 11.92
C ARG A 154 2.21 -0.36 10.69
N PHE A 155 1.34 0.62 10.52
CA PHE A 155 0.33 0.62 9.46
C PHE A 155 0.66 1.62 8.36
N ILE A 156 0.57 1.18 7.10
CA ILE A 156 0.55 2.06 5.92
C ILE A 156 -0.81 1.94 5.27
N LEU A 157 -1.63 2.97 5.45
CA LEU A 157 -2.99 3.04 4.97
C LEU A 157 -3.03 3.78 3.64
N ILE A 158 -3.79 3.27 2.66
CA ILE A 158 -3.89 3.89 1.34
C ILE A 158 -5.35 4.19 1.02
N SER A 159 -5.62 5.44 0.67
CA SER A 159 -6.96 5.93 0.34
C SER A 159 -6.98 6.72 -0.97
N ASN A 160 -8.14 6.76 -1.65
CA ASN A 160 -8.35 7.65 -2.79
C ASN A 160 -8.76 9.06 -2.34
N THR A 161 -9.51 9.14 -1.23
CA THR A 161 -9.96 10.40 -0.64
C THR A 161 -9.69 10.40 0.85
N ILE A 162 -9.42 11.58 1.42
CA ILE A 162 -9.29 11.76 2.86
C ILE A 162 -10.61 12.19 3.51
N ASN A 163 -11.52 12.76 2.73
CA ASN A 163 -12.78 13.34 3.22
C ASN A 163 -13.69 12.27 3.87
N ASN A 164 -13.68 11.05 3.33
CA ASN A 164 -14.50 9.94 3.83
C ASN A 164 -13.89 9.25 5.06
N LEU A 165 -12.74 9.72 5.54
CA LEU A 165 -12.05 9.13 6.68
C LEU A 165 -12.36 9.91 7.96
N ILE A 166 -12.64 9.17 9.04
CA ILE A 166 -12.86 9.76 10.36
C ILE A 166 -11.58 10.41 10.89
N GLU A 167 -11.75 11.53 11.60
CA GLU A 167 -10.63 12.29 12.18
C GLU A 167 -9.72 11.45 13.10
N PRO A 168 -10.24 10.50 13.91
CA PRO A 168 -9.40 9.64 14.72
C PRO A 168 -8.40 8.78 13.96
N ILE A 169 -8.66 8.40 12.70
CA ILE A 169 -7.66 7.69 11.88
C ILE A 169 -6.56 8.68 11.44
N LYS A 170 -6.96 9.88 11.01
CA LYS A 170 -6.03 10.90 10.49
C LYS A 170 -5.04 11.34 11.56
N SER A 171 -5.49 11.62 12.77
CA SER A 171 -4.62 12.06 13.88
C SER A 171 -3.61 11.02 14.35
N ARG A 172 -3.77 9.75 13.98
CA ARG A 172 -2.86 8.65 14.34
C ARG A 172 -1.84 8.31 13.26
N CYS A 173 -1.92 8.98 12.11
CA CYS A 173 -1.10 8.69 10.95
C CYS A 173 -0.38 9.94 10.47
N PHE A 174 0.88 9.78 10.06
CA PHE A 174 1.56 10.78 9.27
C PHE A 174 0.90 10.86 7.89
N LEU A 175 0.35 12.02 7.57
CA LEU A 175 -0.45 12.23 6.37
C LEU A 175 0.44 12.57 5.17
N ILE A 176 0.36 11.77 4.11
CA ILE A 176 1.07 12.00 2.86
C ILE A 176 0.05 12.17 1.74
N LYS A 177 -0.09 13.40 1.24
CA LYS A 177 -0.88 13.69 0.05
C LYS A 177 -0.05 13.43 -1.19
N THR A 178 -0.51 12.56 -2.08
CA THR A 178 0.08 12.43 -3.41
C THR A 178 -0.44 13.52 -4.34
N PRO A 179 0.44 14.18 -5.11
CA PRO A 179 0.01 15.10 -6.15
C PRO A 179 -0.89 14.40 -7.17
N GLY A 180 -1.99 15.05 -7.54
CA GLY A 180 -2.88 14.58 -8.60
C GLY A 180 -2.16 14.57 -9.93
N PHE A 181 -2.22 13.44 -10.63
CA PHE A 181 -1.78 13.34 -12.03
C PHE A 181 -2.89 12.63 -12.81
N THR A 182 -3.67 13.41 -13.56
CA THR A 182 -4.72 12.89 -14.45
C THR A 182 -4.13 12.09 -15.61
N LYS A 183 -2.85 12.28 -15.94
CA LYS A 183 -2.09 11.51 -16.94
C LYS A 183 -0.65 11.37 -16.47
N ILE A 184 -0.22 10.15 -16.15
CA ILE A 184 1.19 9.87 -15.87
C ILE A 184 1.93 10.05 -17.19
N PHE A 185 2.69 11.15 -17.33
CA PHE A 185 3.78 11.20 -18.30
C PHE A 185 4.89 10.32 -17.73
N ILE A 186 4.83 9.03 -18.03
CA ILE A 186 6.00 8.16 -17.91
C ILE A 186 6.88 8.58 -19.08
N LYS A 187 8.16 8.88 -18.82
CA LYS A 187 9.18 9.12 -19.84
C LYS A 187 8.93 8.06 -20.86
N LYS A 188 8.47 8.49 -22.02
CA LYS A 188 8.45 7.67 -23.20
C LYS A 188 9.89 7.17 -23.30
N LYS A 189 10.20 5.97 -22.79
CA LYS A 189 11.33 5.14 -23.20
C LYS A 189 11.03 4.72 -24.64
N ASN A 190 10.79 5.72 -25.50
CA ASN A 190 10.54 5.60 -26.91
C ASN A 190 11.87 5.17 -27.56
N LYS A 191 11.75 4.33 -28.58
CA LYS A 191 12.76 4.07 -29.64
C LYS A 191 13.83 2.99 -29.50
N PHE A 192 14.04 2.28 -28.38
CA PHE A 192 15.06 1.20 -28.38
C PHE A 192 14.57 -0.20 -28.80
N ASN A 193 13.30 -0.55 -28.59
CA ASN A 193 12.79 -1.89 -28.94
C ASN A 193 12.08 -2.00 -30.30
N TYR A 194 11.85 -0.90 -31.02
CA TYR A 194 11.31 -0.94 -32.39
C TYR A 194 12.38 -0.91 -33.48
N LYS A 195 13.59 -0.37 -33.23
CA LYS A 195 14.72 -0.45 -34.19
C LYS A 195 15.46 -1.79 -34.16
N LYS A 196 15.56 -2.47 -33.01
CA LYS A 196 16.16 -3.82 -32.95
C LYS A 196 15.34 -4.94 -33.62
N ARG A 197 14.06 -4.68 -33.95
CA ARG A 197 13.22 -5.60 -34.74
C ARG A 197 13.22 -5.31 -36.25
N LYS A 198 13.75 -4.17 -36.70
CA LYS A 198 13.93 -3.86 -38.13
C LYS A 198 15.34 -4.14 -38.66
N ASN A 199 16.30 -4.45 -37.78
CA ASN A 199 17.67 -4.85 -38.16
C ASN A 199 17.93 -6.34 -37.89
N LYS A 200 16.89 -7.17 -37.90
CA LYS A 200 16.96 -8.64 -37.78
C LYS A 200 16.05 -9.37 -38.77
N ASN A 201 15.62 -8.68 -39.83
CA ASN A 201 15.09 -9.27 -41.04
C ASN A 201 16.00 -8.83 -42.19
#